data_AF-A0A8B9V364-F1
#
_entry.id   AF-A0A8B9V364-F1
#
_cell.length_a   1.000
_cell.length_b   1.000
_cell.length_c   1.000
_cell.angle_alpha   90.00
_cell.angle_beta   90.00
_cell.angle_gamma   90.00
#
_symmetry.space_group_name_H-M   'P 1'
#
loop_
_entity.id
_entity.type
_entity.pdbx_description
1 polymer ?
#
loop_
_entity_poly.entity_id
_entity_poly.type
_entity_poly.pdbx_seq_one_letter_code
_entity_poly.pdbx_strand_id
1 'polypeptide(L)'
;MGLCQPRSTHWAWCPHKSRESLVWEETWPGLRGIFHETHLFFLYFQRNLRGLGEFVIAFLSVELFPLCPRWVPSACPYMYRNVGNPALNVPEHWHYVSFGLSDLYGDNRVHEFTGTDGPSGFGFELTFRLKRETGESAPPTWPAELMQGLARYVFQSENTFCSGDHVSWHSPLDNSESRIQHMLLTEDPQMQPVQTPFGVVTFLQIVGVCTEELHAAQQWNGQGILELLRTVPVAGGPWLITDMRRGETIFEIDPHLQQERVDKGIETDGSNLSGVSAKCAWDDLSRPPEDDEDSRSICIGTQPRRLSGKDTEQIRETLRRGLEINSKPVLPPINAQRQNGLNHDRAPSRKDSLESESSAAIIPHELIRTRQLESVHLKFNQESGALIPLCLRGRLLHGRHFTYKSITGDTAITFVSTGVEGAFATEEHPYAAHGPWLQILLTEEFVERMLEDLEDLNSPEEFKLPKEYSWPEKKLKVSILPDAVFDNPLH
;
A
#
# COMPACT_ATOMS: atom_id res chain seq x y z
N MET A 1 67.04 -22.38 -25.13
CA MET A 1 66.74 -23.82 -25.27
C MET A 1 65.77 -24.15 -24.16
N GLY A 2 64.52 -24.57 -24.32
CA GLY A 2 63.91 -25.50 -25.27
C GLY A 2 62.95 -26.33 -24.42
N LEU A 3 61.68 -26.41 -24.84
CA LEU A 3 60.53 -27.00 -24.14
C LEU A 3 60.70 -28.46 -23.67
N CYS A 4 59.99 -28.86 -22.59
CA CYS A 4 59.00 -29.96 -22.59
C CYS A 4 58.49 -30.31 -21.17
N GLN A 5 57.16 -30.26 -20.97
CA GLN A 5 56.39 -30.99 -19.94
C GLN A 5 56.18 -32.47 -20.39
N PRO A 6 55.38 -33.32 -19.70
CA PRO A 6 55.41 -33.77 -18.29
C PRO A 6 55.36 -35.32 -18.21
N ARG A 7 55.50 -35.92 -17.01
CA ARG A 7 55.01 -37.29 -16.73
C ARG A 7 54.27 -37.39 -15.40
N SER A 8 53.14 -38.07 -15.50
CA SER A 8 52.12 -38.46 -14.54
C SER A 8 52.63 -39.21 -13.31
N THR A 9 51.97 -38.98 -12.17
CA THR A 9 51.88 -39.96 -11.09
C THR A 9 50.41 -40.17 -10.70
N HIS A 10 49.93 -41.39 -10.95
CA HIS A 10 48.71 -41.96 -10.39
C HIS A 10 48.88 -42.20 -8.88
N TRP A 11 47.80 -42.01 -8.12
CA TRP A 11 47.48 -42.84 -6.96
C TRP A 11 46.01 -43.25 -7.05
N ALA A 12 45.81 -44.56 -6.89
CA ALA A 12 44.54 -45.27 -7.04
C ALA A 12 43.73 -45.27 -5.74
N TRP A 13 42.40 -45.30 -5.86
CA TRP A 13 41.52 -45.87 -4.84
C TRP A 13 40.46 -46.75 -5.50
N CYS A 14 40.34 -47.98 -5.03
CA CYS A 14 39.45 -49.03 -5.54
C CYS A 14 38.18 -49.11 -4.66
N PRO A 15 37.04 -49.60 -5.19
CA PRO A 15 35.71 -49.19 -4.77
C PRO A 15 35.04 -50.17 -3.80
N HIS A 16 34.11 -49.68 -2.97
CA HIS A 16 33.05 -50.52 -2.43
C HIS A 16 31.70 -49.77 -2.33
N LYS A 17 30.84 -50.15 -3.27
CA LYS A 17 29.36 -50.20 -3.30
C LYS A 17 28.52 -48.92 -3.01
N SER A 18 27.79 -48.60 -4.09
CA SER A 18 26.39 -48.16 -4.19
C SER A 18 26.04 -46.70 -3.87
N ARG A 19 25.99 -45.85 -4.89
CA ARG A 19 24.78 -45.53 -5.67
C ARG A 19 25.19 -44.62 -6.84
N GLU A 20 24.44 -44.73 -7.93
CA GLU A 20 24.78 -44.25 -9.27
C GLU A 20 25.00 -42.74 -9.34
N SER A 21 26.20 -42.31 -9.77
CA SER A 21 26.45 -40.96 -10.28
C SER A 21 26.06 -40.93 -11.76
N LEU A 22 24.89 -40.37 -12.07
CA LEU A 22 24.47 -40.06 -13.43
C LEU A 22 25.28 -38.85 -13.93
N VAL A 23 26.27 -39.11 -14.77
CA VAL A 23 26.93 -38.09 -15.58
C VAL A 23 26.04 -37.83 -16.79
N TRP A 24 25.40 -36.67 -16.85
CA TRP A 24 24.77 -36.18 -18.08
C TRP A 24 25.82 -35.46 -18.91
N GLU A 25 26.17 -36.06 -20.03
CA GLU A 25 27.00 -35.44 -21.06
C GLU A 25 26.03 -35.01 -22.17
N GLU A 26 25.76 -33.70 -22.31
CA GLU A 26 25.55 -33.05 -23.61
C GLU A 26 25.50 -31.50 -23.51
N THR A 27 26.47 -30.89 -24.22
CA THR A 27 26.44 -29.64 -25.01
C THR A 27 26.36 -28.24 -24.37
N TRP A 28 27.32 -27.85 -23.51
CA TRP A 28 27.84 -26.45 -23.49
C TRP A 28 29.34 -26.42 -23.12
N PRO A 29 30.23 -25.81 -23.92
CA PRO A 29 31.65 -25.76 -23.58
C PRO A 29 31.92 -24.67 -22.53
N GLY A 30 32.07 -25.05 -21.26
CA GLY A 30 32.60 -24.15 -20.22
C GLY A 30 32.17 -24.41 -18.77
N LEU A 31 31.12 -25.20 -18.55
CA LEU A 31 30.68 -25.54 -17.19
C LEU A 31 31.37 -26.83 -16.70
N ARG A 32 32.00 -26.76 -15.51
CA ARG A 32 32.34 -27.94 -14.73
C ARG A 32 31.83 -27.75 -13.30
N GLY A 33 30.82 -28.52 -12.91
CA GLY A 33 30.37 -28.62 -11.53
C GLY A 33 31.15 -29.72 -10.79
N ILE A 34 31.51 -29.47 -9.54
CA ILE A 34 32.03 -30.50 -8.63
C ILE A 34 31.10 -30.54 -7.43
N PHE A 35 30.58 -31.74 -7.13
CA PHE A 35 29.78 -32.01 -5.93
C PHE A 35 30.72 -32.38 -4.78
N HIS A 36 30.57 -31.73 -3.62
CA HIS A 36 31.13 -32.24 -2.36
C HIS A 36 30.13 -31.99 -1.22
N GLU A 37 29.74 -33.08 -0.55
CA GLU A 37 29.01 -33.15 0.72
C GLU A 37 28.04 -31.98 1.01
N THR A 38 26.94 -31.91 0.26
CA THR A 38 25.77 -31.00 0.42
C THR A 38 25.82 -29.60 -0.18
N HIS A 39 26.88 -29.21 -0.91
CA HIS A 39 26.90 -27.93 -1.64
C HIS A 39 27.17 -28.10 -3.14
N LEU A 40 26.43 -27.36 -3.97
CA LEU A 40 26.61 -27.30 -5.42
C LEU A 40 27.36 -26.01 -5.78
N PHE A 41 28.61 -26.14 -6.25
CA PHE A 41 29.43 -25.00 -6.66
C PHE A 41 29.44 -24.86 -8.19
N PHE A 42 29.04 -23.69 -8.69
CA PHE A 42 29.24 -23.33 -10.10
C PHE A 42 30.43 -22.38 -10.22
N LEU A 43 31.42 -22.77 -11.03
CA LEU A 43 32.50 -21.90 -11.48
C LEU A 43 32.20 -21.45 -12.91
N TYR A 44 32.00 -20.14 -13.11
CA TYR A 44 31.85 -19.57 -14.44
C TYR A 44 33.21 -19.06 -14.96
N PHE A 45 33.60 -19.46 -16.16
CA PHE A 45 34.84 -19.04 -16.80
C PHE A 45 34.52 -18.15 -18.00
N GLN A 46 34.69 -16.84 -17.88
CA GLN A 46 34.58 -15.93 -19.03
C GLN A 46 35.99 -15.59 -19.54
N ARG A 47 36.35 -16.12 -20.71
CA ARG A 47 37.63 -15.83 -21.35
C ARG A 47 37.52 -14.55 -22.17
N ASN A 48 38.05 -13.44 -21.67
CA ASN A 48 38.13 -12.19 -22.43
C ASN A 48 39.33 -12.19 -23.38
N LEU A 49 39.21 -11.51 -24.53
CA LEU A 49 40.16 -11.49 -25.66
C LEU A 49 41.58 -10.94 -25.36
N ARG A 50 41.94 -10.67 -24.10
CA ARG A 50 43.27 -10.17 -23.69
C ARG A 50 43.94 -10.92 -22.53
N GLY A 51 43.47 -12.11 -22.17
CA GLY A 51 44.31 -13.08 -21.43
C GLY A 51 44.70 -12.76 -19.99
N LEU A 52 43.98 -11.86 -19.29
CA LEU A 52 44.09 -11.70 -17.84
C LEU A 52 42.72 -12.02 -17.24
N GLY A 53 42.65 -13.09 -16.42
CA GLY A 53 41.41 -13.56 -15.81
C GLY A 53 41.17 -12.93 -14.45
N GLU A 54 39.96 -12.41 -14.24
CA GLU A 54 39.42 -12.12 -12.91
C GLU A 54 38.45 -13.22 -12.50
N PHE A 55 38.53 -13.65 -11.24
CA PHE A 55 37.65 -14.66 -10.65
C PHE A 55 36.42 -13.97 -10.07
N VAL A 56 35.22 -14.35 -10.50
CA VAL A 56 33.96 -13.96 -9.85
C VAL A 56 33.35 -15.22 -9.25
N ILE A 57 33.27 -15.27 -7.91
CA ILE A 57 32.62 -16.34 -7.17
C ILE A 57 31.17 -15.91 -6.91
N ALA A 58 30.20 -16.59 -7.51
CA ALA A 58 28.79 -16.46 -7.15
C ALA A 58 28.41 -17.58 -6.17
N PHE A 59 27.93 -17.21 -4.98
CA PHE A 59 27.47 -18.15 -3.97
C PHE A 59 25.96 -18.36 -4.14
N LEU A 60 25.54 -19.58 -4.48
CA LEU A 60 24.16 -20.03 -4.33
C LEU A 60 24.12 -20.94 -3.09
N SER A 61 23.54 -20.47 -1.99
CA SER A 61 23.22 -21.34 -0.85
C SER A 61 21.83 -21.93 -1.08
N VAL A 62 21.74 -23.23 -1.31
CA VAL A 62 20.47 -23.97 -1.33
C VAL A 62 20.49 -24.86 -0.09
N GLU A 63 19.88 -24.39 1.01
CA GLU A 63 19.55 -25.27 2.13
C GLU A 63 18.26 -26.04 1.80
N LEU A 64 18.37 -27.37 1.84
CA LEU A 64 17.28 -28.31 1.71
C LEU A 64 16.47 -28.37 3.03
N PHE A 65 15.26 -27.83 3.02
CA PHE A 65 14.19 -28.28 3.93
C PHE A 65 13.00 -28.79 3.10
N PRO A 66 12.49 -30.00 3.36
CA PRO A 66 11.36 -30.55 2.62
C PRO A 66 10.04 -30.05 3.23
N LEU A 67 9.06 -29.81 2.35
CA LEU A 67 7.61 -29.54 2.58
C LEU A 67 7.15 -28.14 2.12
N CYS A 68 7.22 -27.85 0.82
CA CYS A 68 6.22 -27.02 0.15
C CYS A 68 6.21 -27.28 -1.37
N PRO A 69 5.12 -27.79 -1.97
CA PRO A 69 5.05 -28.06 -3.40
C PRO A 69 4.59 -26.80 -4.16
N ARG A 70 5.50 -25.85 -4.38
CA ARG A 70 5.40 -24.83 -5.45
C ARG A 70 6.74 -24.09 -5.53
N TRP A 71 7.55 -24.49 -6.50
CA TRP A 71 8.83 -23.87 -6.81
C TRP A 71 8.58 -22.49 -7.42
N VAL A 72 8.81 -21.42 -6.65
CA VAL A 72 9.11 -20.11 -7.23
C VAL A 72 10.63 -20.07 -7.38
N PRO A 73 11.20 -20.02 -8.60
CA PRO A 73 12.62 -19.82 -8.76
C PRO A 73 12.95 -18.45 -8.18
N SER A 74 13.64 -18.42 -7.04
CA SER A 74 14.15 -17.21 -6.41
C SER A 74 15.25 -16.62 -7.28
N ALA A 75 14.86 -15.83 -8.28
CA ALA A 75 15.77 -15.02 -9.07
C ALA A 75 16.38 -13.95 -8.15
N CYS A 76 17.68 -14.09 -7.88
CA CYS A 76 18.43 -13.05 -7.20
C CYS A 76 18.51 -11.83 -8.13
N PRO A 77 18.31 -10.60 -7.63
CA PRO A 77 18.45 -9.41 -8.46
C PRO A 77 19.90 -9.29 -8.96
N TYR A 78 20.06 -8.79 -10.18
CA TYR A 78 21.38 -8.37 -10.65
C TYR A 78 21.78 -7.08 -9.93
N MET A 79 23.03 -7.01 -9.49
CA MET A 79 23.57 -5.91 -8.70
C MET A 79 24.68 -5.21 -9.49
N TYR A 80 24.45 -3.95 -9.86
CA TYR A 80 25.37 -3.16 -10.67
C TYR A 80 26.04 -2.07 -9.82
N ARG A 81 27.32 -1.83 -10.07
CA ARG A 81 28.00 -0.61 -9.60
C ARG A 81 27.70 0.52 -10.56
N ASN A 82 27.08 1.58 -10.07
CA ASN A 82 26.81 2.78 -10.85
C ASN A 82 27.63 3.95 -10.30
N VAL A 83 28.55 4.48 -11.11
CA VAL A 83 29.46 5.57 -10.72
C VAL A 83 28.75 6.91 -10.49
N GLY A 84 27.45 6.98 -10.77
CA GLY A 84 26.66 8.20 -10.66
C GLY A 84 26.98 9.21 -11.76
N ASN A 85 26.64 10.46 -11.51
CA ASN A 85 26.91 11.58 -12.40
C ASN A 85 27.19 12.84 -11.56
N PRO A 86 28.47 13.16 -11.31
CA PRO A 86 28.84 14.33 -10.51
C PRO A 86 28.32 15.66 -11.06
N ALA A 87 28.16 15.78 -12.39
CA ALA A 87 27.63 17.01 -13.01
C ALA A 87 26.14 17.24 -12.68
N LEU A 88 25.41 16.19 -12.30
CA LEU A 88 24.01 16.24 -11.86
C LEU A 88 23.87 16.03 -10.35
N ASN A 89 24.96 16.09 -9.58
CA ASN A 89 24.99 15.76 -8.15
C ASN A 89 24.43 14.37 -7.82
N VAL A 90 24.58 13.42 -8.74
CA VAL A 90 24.16 12.02 -8.54
C VAL A 90 25.33 11.24 -7.94
N PRO A 91 25.24 10.74 -6.68
CA PRO A 91 26.31 9.99 -6.06
C PRO A 91 26.50 8.60 -6.67
N GLU A 92 27.67 8.02 -6.42
CA GLU A 92 27.92 6.61 -6.68
C GLU A 92 27.00 5.72 -5.82
N HIS A 93 26.46 4.66 -6.42
CA HIS A 93 25.46 3.81 -5.80
C HIS A 93 25.48 2.39 -6.39
N TRP A 94 24.82 1.48 -5.69
CA TRP A 94 24.48 0.15 -6.17
C TRP A 94 23.09 0.18 -6.79
N HIS A 95 22.93 -0.39 -7.99
CA HIS A 95 21.65 -0.48 -8.70
C HIS A 95 21.23 -1.94 -8.80
N TYR A 96 20.08 -2.27 -8.23
CA TYR A 96 19.52 -3.60 -8.18
C TYR A 96 18.39 -3.70 -9.20
N VAL A 97 18.31 -4.82 -9.92
CA VAL A 97 17.25 -5.09 -10.91
C VAL A 97 16.72 -6.51 -10.68
N SER A 98 15.42 -6.65 -10.41
CA SER A 98 14.77 -7.95 -10.26
C SER A 98 14.48 -8.60 -11.62
N PHE A 99 14.25 -9.91 -11.57
CA PHE A 99 13.76 -10.69 -12.69
C PHE A 99 12.74 -11.69 -12.17
N GLY A 100 11.53 -11.73 -12.70
CA GLY A 100 10.51 -12.73 -12.37
C GLY A 100 9.13 -12.17 -12.07
N LEU A 101 8.98 -10.86 -11.91
CA LEU A 101 7.67 -10.21 -11.92
C LEU A 101 7.12 -10.14 -13.34
N SER A 102 8.01 -9.95 -14.32
CA SER A 102 7.70 -10.16 -15.73
C SER A 102 7.71 -11.64 -16.13
N ASP A 103 7.11 -11.95 -17.28
CA ASP A 103 7.20 -13.30 -17.85
C ASP A 103 8.55 -13.50 -18.53
N LEU A 104 9.43 -14.27 -17.89
CA LEU A 104 10.77 -14.57 -18.39
C LEU A 104 10.79 -15.72 -19.40
N TYR A 105 9.77 -16.57 -19.44
CA TYR A 105 9.83 -17.88 -20.11
C TYR A 105 8.76 -18.08 -21.18
N GLY A 106 7.58 -17.48 -21.07
CA GLY A 106 6.52 -17.59 -22.07
C GLY A 106 5.84 -18.95 -22.16
N ASP A 107 6.00 -19.80 -21.15
CA ASP A 107 5.59 -21.22 -21.19
C ASP A 107 4.59 -21.61 -20.09
N ASN A 108 3.91 -20.63 -19.48
CA ASN A 108 2.88 -20.82 -18.47
C ASN A 108 3.36 -21.45 -17.15
N ARG A 109 4.68 -21.50 -16.89
CA ARG A 109 5.21 -22.10 -15.66
C ARG A 109 4.96 -21.25 -14.40
N VAL A 110 4.92 -19.94 -14.55
CA VAL A 110 4.68 -18.95 -13.47
C VAL A 110 3.60 -17.96 -13.89
N HIS A 111 3.76 -17.32 -15.06
CA HIS A 111 2.82 -16.34 -15.59
C HIS A 111 2.04 -16.92 -16.78
N GLU A 112 0.76 -16.58 -16.90
CA GLU A 112 -0.01 -16.90 -18.11
C GLU A 112 0.51 -16.07 -19.30
N PHE A 113 0.77 -16.73 -20.42
CA PHE A 113 1.25 -16.10 -21.63
C PHE A 113 0.11 -15.29 -22.31
N THR A 114 0.33 -13.98 -22.42
CA THR A 114 -0.66 -13.02 -22.96
C THR A 114 -0.35 -12.54 -24.37
N GLY A 115 0.80 -12.91 -24.94
CA GLY A 115 1.25 -12.45 -26.26
C GLY A 115 2.25 -11.28 -26.19
N THR A 116 2.49 -10.63 -27.32
CA THR A 116 3.41 -9.48 -27.42
C THR A 116 2.76 -8.16 -27.03
N ASP A 117 1.44 -8.08 -27.16
CA ASP A 117 0.67 -6.87 -26.95
C ASP A 117 0.16 -6.85 -25.50
N GLY A 118 0.53 -5.82 -24.73
CA GLY A 118 0.18 -5.71 -23.32
C GLY A 118 1.34 -6.06 -22.37
N PRO A 119 1.08 -6.19 -21.06
CA PRO A 119 2.13 -6.42 -20.06
C PRO A 119 2.67 -7.84 -20.12
N SER A 120 3.99 -7.98 -19.95
CA SER A 120 4.62 -9.29 -19.73
C SER A 120 4.56 -9.65 -18.25
N GLY A 121 3.88 -10.75 -17.90
CA GLY A 121 3.60 -11.09 -16.50
C GLY A 121 2.85 -9.94 -15.81
N PHE A 122 3.38 -9.42 -14.70
CA PHE A 122 2.86 -8.22 -14.05
C PHE A 122 3.18 -6.91 -14.78
N GLY A 123 3.98 -6.93 -15.86
CA GLY A 123 4.27 -5.78 -16.72
C GLY A 123 5.42 -4.87 -16.24
N PHE A 124 6.08 -5.23 -15.14
CA PHE A 124 7.21 -4.48 -14.60
C PHE A 124 8.23 -5.38 -13.89
N GLU A 125 9.43 -4.84 -13.72
CA GLU A 125 10.42 -5.33 -12.75
C GLU A 125 10.72 -4.24 -11.72
N LEU A 126 11.09 -4.66 -10.51
CA LEU A 126 11.54 -3.75 -9.46
C LEU A 126 13.00 -3.36 -9.69
N THR A 127 13.33 -2.11 -9.42
CA THR A 127 14.70 -1.64 -9.28
C THR A 127 14.92 -0.96 -7.94
N PHE A 128 16.16 -0.87 -7.49
CA PHE A 128 16.50 -0.14 -6.26
C PHE A 128 17.86 0.52 -6.41
N ARG A 129 18.02 1.73 -5.90
CA ARG A 129 19.29 2.47 -5.90
C ARG A 129 19.72 2.75 -4.48
N LEU A 130 20.78 2.09 -4.03
CA LEU A 130 21.34 2.24 -2.69
C LEU A 130 22.66 3.01 -2.76
N LYS A 131 22.73 4.16 -2.09
CA LYS A 131 23.97 4.94 -2.01
C LYS A 131 25.12 4.06 -1.52
N ARG A 132 26.26 4.10 -2.21
CA ARG A 132 27.44 3.31 -1.84
C ARG A 132 28.12 3.93 -0.62
N GLU A 133 28.40 3.13 0.40
CA GLU A 133 29.16 3.58 1.56
C GLU A 133 30.67 3.59 1.31
N THR A 134 31.39 4.44 2.04
CA THR A 134 32.85 4.52 1.91
C THR A 134 33.49 3.22 2.37
N GLY A 135 34.27 2.58 1.49
CA GLY A 135 34.95 1.31 1.80
C GLY A 135 34.22 0.06 1.30
N GLU A 136 32.99 0.17 0.79
CA GLU A 136 32.30 -0.97 0.20
C GLU A 136 32.94 -1.42 -1.13
N SER A 137 33.44 -2.64 -1.18
CA SER A 137 34.00 -3.24 -2.40
C SER A 137 32.97 -3.99 -3.23
N ALA A 138 31.83 -4.35 -2.65
CA ALA A 138 30.77 -5.15 -3.27
C ALA A 138 29.40 -4.65 -2.79
N PRO A 139 28.33 -4.84 -3.58
CA PRO A 139 26.97 -4.46 -3.19
C PRO A 139 26.49 -5.31 -2.01
N PRO A 140 25.83 -4.72 -0.99
CA PRO A 140 25.17 -5.49 0.05
C PRO A 140 24.00 -6.28 -0.53
N THR A 141 23.70 -7.44 0.06
CA THR A 141 22.70 -8.39 -0.46
C THR A 141 21.31 -8.24 0.13
N TRP A 142 21.14 -7.52 1.25
CA TRP A 142 19.84 -7.33 1.91
C TRP A 142 18.74 -6.73 0.99
N PRO A 143 19.03 -5.88 -0.02
CA PRO A 143 17.96 -5.39 -0.90
C PRO A 143 17.29 -6.51 -1.70
N ALA A 144 17.97 -7.64 -1.93
CA ALA A 144 17.36 -8.80 -2.56
C ALA A 144 16.21 -9.37 -1.71
N GLU A 145 16.37 -9.42 -0.38
CA GLU A 145 15.34 -9.91 0.53
C GLU A 145 14.15 -8.94 0.57
N LEU A 146 14.41 -7.63 0.60
CA LEU A 146 13.38 -6.59 0.50
C LEU A 146 12.56 -6.74 -0.78
N MET A 147 13.22 -6.84 -1.94
CA MET A 147 12.57 -6.99 -3.24
C MET A 147 11.79 -8.30 -3.35
N GLN A 148 12.29 -9.40 -2.75
CA GLN A 148 11.54 -10.65 -2.64
C GLN A 148 10.29 -10.50 -1.77
N GLY A 149 10.35 -9.70 -0.70
CA GLY A 149 9.19 -9.34 0.12
C GLY A 149 8.09 -8.65 -0.68
N LEU A 150 8.46 -7.63 -1.46
CA LEU A 150 7.53 -6.92 -2.34
C LEU A 150 6.98 -7.83 -3.45
N ALA A 151 7.83 -8.63 -4.08
CA ALA A 151 7.37 -9.57 -5.11
C ALA A 151 6.36 -10.57 -4.53
N ARG A 152 6.62 -11.14 -3.34
CA ARG A 152 5.66 -12.03 -2.66
C ARG A 152 4.31 -11.35 -2.45
N TYR A 153 4.28 -10.08 -2.06
CA TYR A 153 3.04 -9.32 -1.93
C TYR A 153 2.29 -9.20 -3.27
N VAL A 154 2.98 -8.84 -4.36
CA VAL A 154 2.38 -8.73 -5.69
C VAL A 154 1.79 -10.07 -6.14
N PHE A 155 2.55 -11.17 -6.01
CA PHE A 155 2.09 -12.51 -6.37
C PHE A 155 0.91 -13.02 -5.51
N GLN A 156 0.83 -12.62 -4.24
CA GLN A 156 -0.23 -13.07 -3.33
C GLN A 156 -1.52 -12.25 -3.46
N SER A 157 -1.39 -10.96 -3.73
CA SER A 157 -2.52 -10.04 -3.82
C SER A 157 -3.05 -9.86 -5.23
N GLU A 158 -2.25 -10.21 -6.25
CA GLU A 158 -2.48 -9.92 -7.67
C GLU A 158 -2.60 -8.42 -7.99
N ASN A 159 -2.27 -7.54 -7.03
CA ASN A 159 -2.28 -6.10 -7.22
C ASN A 159 -0.94 -5.65 -7.82
N THR A 160 -1.00 -4.98 -8.96
CA THR A 160 0.18 -4.38 -9.60
C THR A 160 0.51 -3.04 -8.97
N PHE A 161 1.77 -2.65 -9.04
CA PHE A 161 2.22 -1.33 -8.63
C PHE A 161 2.25 -0.35 -9.80
N CYS A 162 2.07 0.93 -9.48
CA CYS A 162 2.18 2.08 -10.38
C CYS A 162 3.18 3.10 -9.84
N SER A 163 3.69 3.95 -10.73
CA SER A 163 4.50 5.11 -10.33
C SER A 163 3.65 6.07 -9.47
N GLY A 164 4.16 6.44 -8.29
CA GLY A 164 3.47 7.25 -7.29
C GLY A 164 2.83 6.44 -6.18
N ASP A 165 2.81 5.10 -6.28
CA ASP A 165 2.35 4.24 -5.20
C ASP A 165 3.30 4.29 -4.00
N HIS A 166 2.75 3.95 -2.84
CA HIS A 166 3.49 3.86 -1.59
C HIS A 166 3.33 2.48 -0.97
N VAL A 167 4.35 2.03 -0.23
CA VAL A 167 4.33 0.79 0.55
C VAL A 167 4.72 1.10 1.98
N SER A 168 3.75 0.95 2.88
CA SER A 168 3.96 1.07 4.32
C SER A 168 4.68 -0.17 4.85
N TRP A 169 5.93 -0.03 5.28
CA TRP A 169 6.77 -1.16 5.71
C TRP A 169 6.98 -1.22 7.24
N HIS A 170 7.00 -0.07 7.92
CA HIS A 170 7.04 0.03 9.39
C HIS A 170 8.25 -0.65 10.05
N SER A 171 9.35 -0.76 9.31
CA SER A 171 10.61 -1.32 9.78
C SER A 171 11.76 -0.75 8.95
N PRO A 172 12.95 -0.53 9.52
CA PRO A 172 14.13 -0.15 8.75
C PRO A 172 14.37 -1.14 7.60
N LEU A 173 14.52 -0.64 6.38
CA LEU A 173 14.53 -1.48 5.17
C LEU A 173 15.69 -2.50 5.14
N ASP A 174 16.80 -2.17 5.82
CA ASP A 174 18.02 -2.97 5.91
C ASP A 174 18.15 -3.72 7.25
N ASN A 175 17.08 -3.75 8.06
CA ASN A 175 17.07 -4.28 9.43
C ASN A 175 18.08 -3.62 10.39
N SER A 176 18.51 -2.38 10.08
CA SER A 176 19.30 -1.55 10.99
C SER A 176 18.41 -0.71 11.91
N GLU A 177 18.95 0.39 12.46
CA GLU A 177 18.21 1.43 13.19
C GLU A 177 17.93 2.66 12.30
N SER A 178 17.92 2.48 10.98
CA SER A 178 17.68 3.57 10.02
C SER A 178 16.29 4.19 10.21
N ARG A 179 16.20 5.51 9.97
CA ARG A 179 14.92 6.23 9.91
C ARG A 179 14.14 5.92 8.62
N ILE A 180 14.78 5.31 7.62
CA ILE A 180 14.14 4.91 6.37
C ILE A 180 13.37 3.61 6.58
N GLN A 181 12.05 3.73 6.69
CA GLN A 181 11.16 2.64 7.14
C GLN A 181 9.99 2.34 6.20
N HIS A 182 9.91 3.04 5.08
CA HIS A 182 8.82 2.93 4.12
C HIS A 182 9.34 3.13 2.69
N MET A 183 8.48 2.91 1.69
CA MET A 183 8.86 3.01 0.29
C MET A 183 7.84 3.80 -0.52
N LEU A 184 8.34 4.59 -1.48
CA LEU A 184 7.60 5.06 -2.64
C LEU A 184 8.08 4.34 -3.89
N LEU A 185 7.23 4.24 -4.90
CA LEU A 185 7.54 3.63 -6.19
C LEU A 185 7.51 4.67 -7.29
N THR A 186 8.48 4.64 -8.19
CA THR A 186 8.57 5.58 -9.31
C THR A 186 9.18 4.92 -10.54
N GLU A 187 9.09 5.55 -11.70
CA GLU A 187 9.77 5.05 -12.90
C GLU A 187 11.29 5.15 -12.73
N ASP A 188 12.03 4.11 -13.11
CA ASP A 188 13.48 4.13 -13.07
C ASP A 188 14.03 5.21 -14.03
N PRO A 189 14.88 6.14 -13.56
CA PRO A 189 15.32 7.29 -14.36
C PRO A 189 16.27 6.93 -15.52
N GLN A 190 16.77 5.69 -15.57
CA GLN A 190 17.70 5.25 -16.61
C GLN A 190 17.15 4.10 -17.46
N MET A 191 16.36 3.21 -16.88
CA MET A 191 15.84 2.04 -17.57
C MET A 191 14.59 2.40 -18.38
N GLN A 192 14.65 2.19 -19.70
CA GLN A 192 13.50 2.40 -20.57
C GLN A 192 12.64 1.14 -20.63
N PRO A 193 11.31 1.26 -20.87
CA PRO A 193 10.46 0.10 -21.12
C PRO A 193 11.01 -0.77 -22.27
N VAL A 194 10.97 -2.08 -22.08
CA VAL A 194 11.48 -3.05 -23.06
C VAL A 194 10.31 -3.86 -23.62
N GLN A 195 10.21 -3.90 -24.95
CA GLN A 195 9.33 -4.83 -25.64
C GLN A 195 9.99 -6.21 -25.67
N THR A 196 9.28 -7.22 -25.19
CA THR A 196 9.71 -8.63 -25.23
C THR A 196 8.77 -9.45 -26.12
N PRO A 197 9.12 -10.70 -26.46
CA PRO A 197 8.19 -11.64 -27.10
C PRO A 197 6.96 -11.99 -26.24
N PHE A 198 6.99 -11.67 -24.94
CA PHE A 198 5.99 -12.04 -23.95
C PHE A 198 5.24 -10.82 -23.40
N GLY A 199 5.40 -9.64 -24.02
CA GLY A 199 4.77 -8.39 -23.61
C GLY A 199 5.78 -7.28 -23.29
N VAL A 200 5.28 -6.14 -22.82
CA VAL A 200 6.05 -4.97 -22.40
C VAL A 200 6.47 -5.11 -20.94
N VAL A 201 7.72 -4.75 -20.64
CA VAL A 201 8.26 -4.67 -19.28
C VAL A 201 8.71 -3.25 -18.98
N THR A 202 8.16 -2.66 -17.92
CA THR A 202 8.60 -1.37 -17.36
C THR A 202 9.48 -1.60 -16.12
N PHE A 203 10.07 -0.53 -15.58
CA PHE A 203 10.96 -0.62 -14.42
C PHE A 203 10.51 0.34 -13.34
N LEU A 204 10.09 -0.20 -12.20
CA LEU A 204 9.65 0.57 -11.04
C LEU A 204 10.74 0.58 -9.97
N GLN A 205 11.33 1.75 -9.77
CA GLN A 205 12.31 2.00 -8.74
C GLN A 205 11.65 2.17 -7.37
N ILE A 206 12.15 1.42 -6.41
CA ILE A 206 11.89 1.59 -4.98
C ILE A 206 12.71 2.78 -4.47
N VAL A 207 12.06 3.67 -3.73
CA VAL A 207 12.66 4.82 -3.07
C VAL A 207 12.35 4.75 -1.58
N GLY A 208 13.37 4.58 -0.74
CA GLY A 208 13.19 4.53 0.70
C GLY A 208 12.88 5.92 1.29
N VAL A 209 11.85 6.00 2.12
CA VAL A 209 11.39 7.25 2.74
C VAL A 209 11.18 7.11 4.25
N CYS A 210 11.19 8.25 4.95
CA CYS A 210 10.84 8.34 6.37
C CYS A 210 9.31 8.24 6.56
N THR A 211 8.87 8.01 7.80
CA THR A 211 7.44 7.90 8.14
C THR A 211 6.68 9.19 7.82
N GLU A 212 7.26 10.34 8.10
CA GLU A 212 6.66 11.66 7.85
C GLU A 212 6.48 11.94 6.36
N GLU A 213 7.41 11.48 5.54
CA GLU A 213 7.35 11.61 4.08
C GLU A 213 6.32 10.67 3.47
N LEU A 214 6.18 9.45 4.01
CA LEU A 214 5.07 8.57 3.67
C LEU A 214 3.73 9.22 4.02
N HIS A 215 3.60 9.79 5.22
CA HIS A 215 2.37 10.46 5.63
C HIS A 215 2.03 11.62 4.70
N ALA A 216 3.02 12.44 4.32
CA ALA A 216 2.82 13.50 3.35
C ALA A 216 2.39 12.96 1.96
N ALA A 217 2.92 11.82 1.53
CA ALA A 217 2.52 11.19 0.27
C ALA A 217 1.08 10.65 0.32
N GLN A 218 0.66 10.14 1.47
CA GLN A 218 -0.71 9.68 1.72
C GLN A 218 -1.70 10.85 1.77
N GLN A 219 -1.31 11.96 2.39
CA GLN A 219 -2.14 13.15 2.51
C GLN A 219 -2.24 13.95 1.20
N TRP A 220 -1.16 14.07 0.44
CA TRP A 220 -1.17 14.73 -0.87
C TRP A 220 -1.27 13.70 -1.99
N ASN A 221 -0.12 13.33 -2.57
CA ASN A 221 0.05 12.22 -3.50
C ASN A 221 1.54 11.84 -3.59
N GLY A 222 1.83 10.61 -4.00
CA GLY A 222 3.22 10.13 -4.08
C GLY A 222 4.08 10.84 -5.13
N GLN A 223 3.50 11.27 -6.26
CA GLN A 223 4.24 11.99 -7.30
C GLN A 223 4.79 13.32 -6.82
N GLY A 224 3.98 14.08 -6.07
CA GLY A 224 4.37 15.33 -5.45
C GLY A 224 5.56 15.14 -4.51
N ILE A 225 5.49 14.15 -3.62
CA ILE A 225 6.59 13.85 -2.69
C ILE A 225 7.86 13.35 -3.42
N LEU A 226 7.70 12.51 -4.44
CA LEU A 226 8.83 12.09 -5.29
C LEU A 226 9.54 13.30 -5.91
N GLU A 227 8.80 14.32 -6.34
CA GLU A 227 9.39 15.55 -6.88
C GLU A 227 10.14 16.36 -5.80
N LEU A 228 9.61 16.43 -4.58
CA LEU A 228 10.33 17.06 -3.46
C LEU A 228 11.60 16.29 -3.09
N LEU A 229 11.58 14.96 -3.10
CA LEU A 229 12.76 14.13 -2.88
C LEU A 229 13.83 14.36 -3.98
N ARG A 230 13.42 14.68 -5.22
CA ARG A 230 14.36 15.01 -6.31
C ARG A 230 15.10 16.33 -6.07
N THR A 231 14.48 17.30 -5.39
CA THR A 231 15.12 18.60 -5.12
C THR A 231 16.12 18.54 -3.97
N VAL A 232 16.02 17.54 -3.08
CA VAL A 232 16.88 17.38 -1.90
C VAL A 232 17.95 16.30 -2.14
N PRO A 233 19.23 16.66 -2.36
CA PRO A 233 20.25 15.70 -2.78
C PRO A 233 20.48 14.54 -1.82
N VAL A 234 20.41 14.79 -0.50
CA VAL A 234 20.61 13.76 0.53
C VAL A 234 19.41 12.82 0.70
N ALA A 235 18.23 13.23 0.22
CA ALA A 235 17.00 12.44 0.30
C ALA A 235 16.77 11.55 -0.93
N GLY A 236 17.44 11.86 -2.04
CA GLY A 236 17.33 11.11 -3.27
C GLY A 236 18.03 11.78 -4.43
N GLY A 237 17.83 13.08 -4.58
CA GLY A 237 18.30 13.85 -5.73
C GLY A 237 17.66 13.38 -7.05
N PRO A 238 18.19 13.79 -8.21
CA PRO A 238 17.55 13.56 -9.50
C PRO A 238 17.27 12.10 -9.85
N TRP A 239 18.05 11.16 -9.28
CA TRP A 239 17.88 9.71 -9.49
C TRP A 239 17.24 8.99 -8.31
N LEU A 240 16.77 9.72 -7.29
CA LEU A 240 16.06 9.19 -6.13
C LEU A 240 16.81 8.02 -5.46
N ILE A 241 18.10 8.24 -5.22
CA ILE A 241 18.99 7.26 -4.59
C ILE A 241 18.71 7.21 -3.09
N THR A 242 18.39 6.03 -2.58
CA THR A 242 18.12 5.84 -1.15
C THR A 242 19.43 5.81 -0.37
N ASP A 243 19.52 6.67 0.65
CA ASP A 243 20.60 6.67 1.64
C ASP A 243 20.07 6.18 2.99
N MET A 244 20.42 4.95 3.38
CA MET A 244 19.99 4.37 4.65
C MET A 244 20.58 5.09 5.87
N ARG A 245 21.58 5.96 5.69
CA ARG A 245 22.18 6.78 6.76
C ARG A 245 21.52 8.14 6.94
N ARG A 246 20.53 8.48 6.11
CA ARG A 246 19.79 9.74 6.25
C ARG A 246 19.04 9.77 7.59
N GLY A 247 19.40 10.73 8.44
CA GLY A 247 18.79 10.93 9.76
C GLY A 247 17.66 11.95 9.80
N GLU A 248 17.54 12.79 8.76
CA GLU A 248 16.58 13.89 8.70
C GLU A 248 15.58 13.70 7.55
N THR A 249 14.34 14.15 7.76
CA THR A 249 13.31 14.19 6.70
C THR A 249 13.55 15.37 5.76
N ILE A 250 12.95 15.36 4.57
CA ILE A 250 12.98 16.55 3.69
C ILE A 250 12.39 17.81 4.35
N PHE A 251 11.45 17.66 5.28
CA PHE A 251 10.81 18.77 5.98
C PHE A 251 11.67 19.36 7.10
N GLU A 252 12.51 18.54 7.73
CA GLU A 252 13.50 19.02 8.70
C GLU A 252 14.66 19.74 7.99
N ILE A 253 15.05 19.23 6.81
CA ILE A 253 16.09 19.85 5.98
C ILE A 253 15.62 21.19 5.41
N ASP A 254 14.39 21.25 4.90
CA ASP A 254 13.76 22.48 4.40
C ASP A 254 12.28 22.56 4.81
N PRO A 255 11.96 23.29 5.90
CA PRO A 255 10.59 23.45 6.38
C PRO A 255 9.63 24.09 5.37
N HIS A 256 10.13 24.85 4.39
CA HIS A 256 9.27 25.46 3.36
C HIS A 256 8.62 24.40 2.46
N LEU A 257 9.19 23.20 2.37
CA LEU A 257 8.60 22.12 1.58
C LEU A 257 7.24 21.68 2.12
N GLN A 258 7.02 21.73 3.43
CA GLN A 258 5.71 21.40 4.01
C GLN A 258 4.68 22.48 3.62
N GLN A 259 4.92 23.73 4.04
CA GLN A 259 3.93 24.80 3.91
C GLN A 259 3.74 25.29 2.46
N GLU A 260 4.84 25.49 1.71
CA GLU A 260 4.75 26.13 0.40
C GLU A 260 4.52 25.14 -0.74
N ARG A 261 4.84 23.85 -0.54
CA ARG A 261 4.72 22.82 -1.59
C ARG A 261 3.65 21.81 -1.27
N VAL A 262 3.69 21.14 -0.13
CA VAL A 262 2.70 20.09 0.20
C VAL A 262 1.32 20.70 0.39
N ASP A 263 1.18 21.71 1.26
CA ASP A 263 -0.15 22.27 1.57
C ASP A 263 -0.78 22.94 0.33
N LYS A 264 0.03 23.68 -0.44
CA LYS A 264 -0.40 24.27 -1.72
C LYS A 264 -0.70 23.23 -2.79
N GLY A 265 0.06 22.14 -2.82
CA GLY A 265 -0.18 21.00 -3.68
C GLY A 265 -1.52 20.33 -3.37
N ILE A 266 -1.84 20.13 -2.09
CA ILE A 266 -3.15 19.62 -1.65
C ILE A 266 -4.27 20.57 -2.04
N GLU A 267 -4.07 21.87 -1.90
CA GLU A 267 -5.06 22.88 -2.32
C GLU A 267 -5.33 22.79 -3.83
N THR A 268 -4.29 22.61 -4.65
CA THR A 268 -4.39 22.65 -6.12
C THR A 268 -4.80 21.30 -6.73
N ASP A 269 -4.24 20.19 -6.26
CA ASP A 269 -4.40 18.86 -6.84
C ASP A 269 -5.40 17.97 -6.08
N GLY A 270 -5.69 18.36 -4.84
CA GLY A 270 -6.44 17.57 -3.88
C GLY A 270 -5.60 16.49 -3.20
N SER A 271 -6.29 15.67 -2.42
CA SER A 271 -5.73 14.60 -1.61
C SER A 271 -6.15 13.22 -2.13
N ASN A 272 -5.20 12.28 -2.13
CA ASN A 272 -5.45 10.87 -2.38
C ASN A 272 -5.97 10.11 -1.14
N LEU A 273 -5.98 10.73 0.04
CA LEU A 273 -6.48 10.07 1.26
C LEU A 273 -8.02 10.00 1.23
N SER A 274 -8.57 8.81 1.00
CA SER A 274 -10.03 8.59 0.94
C SER A 274 -10.69 8.48 2.31
N GLY A 275 -9.91 8.22 3.34
CA GLY A 275 -10.39 8.10 4.71
C GLY A 275 -9.33 7.56 5.65
N VAL A 276 -9.67 7.51 6.94
CA VAL A 276 -8.80 7.07 8.03
C VAL A 276 -9.56 6.23 9.03
N SER A 277 -8.85 5.29 9.68
CA SER A 277 -9.35 4.66 10.91
C SER A 277 -8.86 5.49 12.09
N ALA A 278 -9.79 6.03 12.89
CA ALA A 278 -9.44 6.94 13.98
C ALA A 278 -10.46 6.90 15.13
N LYS A 279 -10.19 7.62 16.22
CA LYS A 279 -11.14 7.79 17.33
C LYS A 279 -12.16 8.87 16.98
N CYS A 280 -13.32 8.44 16.50
CA CYS A 280 -14.43 9.31 16.14
C CYS A 280 -15.80 8.70 16.52
N ALA A 281 -16.79 9.56 16.74
CA ALA A 281 -18.17 9.20 17.01
C ALA A 281 -19.13 10.30 16.52
N TRP A 282 -20.42 10.00 16.43
CA TRP A 282 -21.45 10.99 16.12
C TRP A 282 -22.74 10.72 16.90
N ASP A 283 -23.48 11.78 17.22
CA ASP A 283 -24.79 11.71 17.85
C ASP A 283 -25.85 12.44 17.02
N ASP A 284 -27.09 11.96 17.12
CA ASP A 284 -28.29 12.64 16.62
C ASP A 284 -28.79 13.63 17.69
N LEU A 285 -28.63 14.93 17.45
CA LEU A 285 -29.10 15.97 18.36
C LEU A 285 -30.60 16.25 18.24
N SER A 286 -31.29 15.64 17.26
CA SER A 286 -32.70 15.95 16.99
C SER A 286 -33.67 15.28 17.95
N ARG A 287 -33.18 14.36 18.79
CA ARG A 287 -33.98 13.64 19.79
C ARG A 287 -33.50 13.97 21.20
N PRO A 288 -34.41 14.35 22.12
CA PRO A 288 -34.08 14.44 23.53
C PRO A 288 -33.82 13.03 24.12
N PRO A 289 -33.00 12.89 25.18
CA PRO A 289 -32.63 11.60 25.78
C PRO A 289 -33.81 10.77 26.32
N GLU A 290 -35.01 11.35 26.45
CA GLU A 290 -36.16 10.67 27.05
C GLU A 290 -36.93 9.74 26.08
N ASP A 291 -36.64 9.78 24.78
CA ASP A 291 -37.27 8.93 23.75
C ASP A 291 -36.54 7.59 23.50
N ASP A 292 -35.56 7.24 24.33
CA ASP A 292 -34.72 6.06 24.11
C ASP A 292 -35.48 4.72 24.17
N GLU A 293 -36.67 4.65 24.79
CA GLU A 293 -37.50 3.42 24.83
C GLU A 293 -38.11 3.02 23.47
N ASP A 294 -38.05 3.86 22.45
CA ASP A 294 -38.51 3.48 21.11
C ASP A 294 -37.46 2.58 20.44
N SER A 295 -37.86 1.42 19.91
CA SER A 295 -37.00 0.33 19.38
C SER A 295 -36.10 0.71 18.18
N ARG A 296 -36.04 2.01 17.86
CA ARG A 296 -35.28 2.70 16.82
C ARG A 296 -34.06 3.47 17.35
N SER A 297 -33.86 3.53 18.68
CA SER A 297 -32.63 4.06 19.29
C SER A 297 -31.44 3.11 19.05
N ILE A 298 -30.26 3.67 18.82
CA ILE A 298 -28.98 2.94 18.73
C ILE A 298 -28.57 2.44 20.14
N CYS A 299 -29.23 2.95 21.19
CA CYS A 299 -28.73 2.94 22.55
C CYS A 299 -29.73 2.34 23.56
N ILE A 300 -30.35 1.17 23.30
CA ILE A 300 -30.94 0.38 24.41
C ILE A 300 -30.57 -1.10 24.29
N GLY A 301 -29.87 -1.59 25.33
CA GLY A 301 -29.86 -2.99 25.74
C GLY A 301 -28.61 -3.79 25.40
N THR A 302 -27.56 -3.69 26.23
CA THR A 302 -26.48 -4.69 26.43
C THR A 302 -25.60 -5.14 25.24
N GLN A 303 -25.86 -4.74 23.99
CA GLN A 303 -24.93 -4.94 22.86
C GLN A 303 -25.03 -3.78 21.85
N PRO A 304 -23.91 -3.10 21.51
CA PRO A 304 -23.88 -2.14 20.40
C PRO A 304 -24.35 -2.83 19.11
N ARG A 305 -25.33 -2.25 18.42
CA ARG A 305 -25.79 -2.77 17.12
C ARG A 305 -24.67 -2.58 16.11
N ARG A 306 -24.00 -3.68 15.76
CA ARG A 306 -22.80 -3.70 14.92
C ARG A 306 -23.12 -3.40 13.46
N LEU A 307 -22.17 -2.78 12.74
CA LEU A 307 -22.18 -2.75 11.28
C LEU A 307 -22.35 -4.17 10.76
N SER A 308 -23.14 -4.35 9.70
CA SER A 308 -23.18 -5.63 9.01
C SER A 308 -21.78 -5.98 8.50
N GLY A 309 -21.44 -7.27 8.42
CA GLY A 309 -20.21 -7.72 7.77
C GLY A 309 -20.11 -7.19 6.33
N LYS A 310 -21.25 -7.01 5.65
CA LYS A 310 -21.33 -6.42 4.32
C LYS A 310 -20.98 -4.93 4.31
N ASP A 311 -21.51 -4.14 5.25
CA ASP A 311 -21.24 -2.69 5.32
C ASP A 311 -19.79 -2.44 5.74
N THR A 312 -19.27 -3.25 6.67
CA THR A 312 -17.87 -3.19 7.09
C THR A 312 -16.93 -3.47 5.93
N GLU A 313 -17.26 -4.48 5.11
CA GLU A 313 -16.47 -4.83 3.93
C GLU A 313 -16.63 -3.80 2.82
N GLN A 314 -17.82 -3.22 2.66
CA GLN A 314 -18.08 -2.14 1.71
C GLN A 314 -17.32 -0.85 2.08
N ILE A 315 -17.25 -0.50 3.36
CA ILE A 315 -16.43 0.61 3.85
C ILE A 315 -14.94 0.30 3.66
N ARG A 316 -14.50 -0.92 3.98
CA ARG A 316 -13.11 -1.34 3.73
C ARG A 316 -12.75 -1.28 2.25
N GLU A 317 -13.64 -1.74 1.38
CA GLU A 317 -13.47 -1.72 -0.07
C GLU A 317 -13.44 -0.28 -0.61
N THR A 318 -14.28 0.62 -0.07
CA THR A 318 -14.25 2.05 -0.44
C THR A 318 -12.93 2.71 -0.01
N LEU A 319 -12.47 2.43 1.23
CA LEU A 319 -11.16 2.89 1.72
C LEU A 319 -10.02 2.34 0.86
N ARG A 320 -10.12 1.07 0.43
CA ARG A 320 -9.13 0.40 -0.43
C ARG A 320 -9.12 0.94 -1.86
N ARG A 321 -10.29 1.12 -2.48
CA ARG A 321 -10.45 1.68 -3.85
C ARG A 321 -10.14 3.15 -3.94
N GLY A 322 -10.29 3.90 -2.85
CA GLY A 322 -9.85 5.28 -2.78
C GLY A 322 -8.34 5.48 -2.99
N LEU A 323 -7.55 4.40 -2.97
CA LEU A 323 -6.13 4.37 -3.33
C LEU A 323 -5.90 4.12 -4.83
N GLU A 324 -6.92 3.77 -5.61
CA GLU A 324 -6.83 3.52 -7.06
C GLU A 324 -7.01 4.82 -7.85
N ILE A 325 -5.95 5.26 -8.54
CA ILE A 325 -5.75 6.59 -9.13
C ILE A 325 -6.78 6.99 -10.22
N ASN A 326 -7.72 6.12 -10.62
CA ASN A 326 -8.61 6.36 -11.77
C ASN A 326 -10.09 5.93 -11.61
N SER A 327 -10.60 5.77 -10.39
CA SER A 327 -12.04 5.48 -10.21
C SER A 327 -12.86 6.77 -10.06
N LYS A 328 -14.02 6.85 -10.74
CA LYS A 328 -15.01 7.92 -10.52
C LYS A 328 -15.34 8.02 -9.02
N PRO A 329 -15.66 9.22 -8.47
CA PRO A 329 -16.03 9.39 -7.07
C PRO A 329 -17.40 8.74 -6.79
N VAL A 330 -17.41 7.42 -6.67
CA VAL A 330 -18.59 6.58 -6.49
C VAL A 330 -18.52 5.95 -5.12
N LEU A 331 -19.49 6.26 -4.26
CA LEU A 331 -19.75 5.44 -3.08
C LEU A 331 -20.52 4.19 -3.54
N PRO A 332 -20.18 2.99 -3.06
CA PRO A 332 -20.89 1.79 -3.45
C PRO A 332 -22.37 1.88 -3.02
N PRO A 333 -23.33 1.59 -3.92
CA PRO A 333 -24.76 1.73 -3.62
C PRO A 333 -25.19 0.73 -2.54
N ILE A 334 -26.08 1.16 -1.63
CA ILE A 334 -26.78 0.24 -0.73
C ILE A 334 -27.78 -0.55 -1.56
N ASN A 335 -27.63 -1.89 -1.60
CA ASN A 335 -28.50 -2.79 -2.37
C ASN A 335 -29.95 -2.73 -1.86
N ALA A 336 -30.76 -1.83 -2.42
CA ALA A 336 -32.21 -1.88 -2.31
C ALA A 336 -32.75 -2.85 -3.38
N GLN A 337 -33.17 -4.04 -2.95
CA GLN A 337 -33.92 -4.96 -3.83
C GLN A 337 -35.16 -4.25 -4.39
N ARG A 338 -35.18 -4.03 -5.70
CA ARG A 338 -36.37 -3.58 -6.44
C ARG A 338 -37.47 -4.63 -6.31
N GLN A 339 -38.62 -4.23 -5.79
CA GLN A 339 -39.87 -4.98 -5.93
C GLN A 339 -40.49 -4.74 -7.32
N ASN A 340 -40.97 -5.86 -7.87
CA ASN A 340 -42.03 -6.08 -8.85
C ASN A 340 -41.70 -6.13 -10.36
N GLY A 341 -41.99 -7.31 -10.93
CA GLY A 341 -42.11 -7.56 -12.37
C GLY A 341 -42.13 -9.04 -12.73
N LEU A 342 -43.26 -9.71 -12.49
CA LEU A 342 -43.71 -11.04 -12.94
C LEU A 342 -42.92 -11.71 -14.09
N ASN A 343 -42.49 -12.97 -13.90
CA ASN A 343 -42.78 -14.04 -14.85
C ASN A 343 -42.60 -15.45 -14.23
N HIS A 344 -43.58 -16.29 -14.54
CA HIS A 344 -43.72 -17.70 -14.24
C HIS A 344 -42.64 -18.52 -14.97
N ASP A 345 -41.93 -19.44 -14.29
CA ASP A 345 -42.13 -20.89 -14.47
C ASP A 345 -41.04 -21.80 -13.85
N ARG A 346 -41.55 -22.88 -13.23
CA ARG A 346 -40.95 -24.19 -12.89
C ARG A 346 -39.93 -24.33 -11.75
N ALA A 347 -40.41 -24.97 -10.69
CA ALA A 347 -39.64 -25.78 -9.71
C ALA A 347 -39.61 -27.28 -10.15
N PRO A 348 -39.10 -28.25 -9.36
CA PRO A 348 -38.15 -28.22 -8.22
C PRO A 348 -37.03 -29.29 -8.31
N SER A 349 -36.00 -29.21 -7.46
CA SER A 349 -35.35 -30.43 -6.93
C SER A 349 -35.03 -30.31 -5.44
N ARG A 350 -35.30 -31.41 -4.75
CA ARG A 350 -35.37 -31.67 -3.31
C ARG A 350 -33.95 -31.74 -2.70
N LYS A 351 -33.68 -31.08 -1.58
CA LYS A 351 -33.84 -31.50 -0.17
C LYS A 351 -32.58 -32.20 0.35
N ASP A 352 -31.93 -31.62 1.35
CA ASP A 352 -31.71 -32.30 2.62
C ASP A 352 -31.44 -31.30 3.75
N SER A 353 -32.24 -31.47 4.79
CA SER A 353 -32.21 -30.80 6.08
C SER A 353 -31.20 -31.49 6.98
N LEU A 354 -30.56 -30.77 7.90
CA LEU A 354 -30.34 -31.24 9.28
C LEU A 354 -30.06 -30.03 10.17
N GLU A 355 -30.86 -29.95 11.22
CA GLU A 355 -30.94 -28.90 12.23
C GLU A 355 -29.78 -29.01 13.25
N SER A 356 -29.35 -27.87 13.78
CA SER A 356 -28.90 -27.80 15.17
C SER A 356 -29.24 -26.43 15.73
N GLU A 357 -30.18 -26.45 16.67
CA GLU A 357 -30.64 -25.34 17.47
C GLU A 357 -29.54 -24.88 18.44
N SER A 358 -29.19 -23.59 18.38
CA SER A 358 -28.76 -22.86 19.56
C SER A 358 -29.53 -21.55 19.59
N SER A 359 -30.56 -21.53 20.43
CA SER A 359 -31.47 -20.42 20.65
C SER A 359 -30.77 -19.23 21.29
N ALA A 360 -30.19 -18.35 20.46
CA ALA A 360 -30.20 -16.92 20.71
C ALA A 360 -31.17 -16.34 19.67
N ALA A 361 -32.12 -15.52 20.09
CA ALA A 361 -33.13 -14.95 19.19
C ALA A 361 -32.44 -14.22 18.02
N ILE A 362 -32.37 -14.88 16.86
CA ILE A 362 -31.99 -14.26 15.60
C ILE A 362 -33.21 -13.41 15.22
N ILE A 363 -33.18 -12.16 15.67
CA ILE A 363 -34.08 -11.13 15.12
C ILE A 363 -33.70 -11.01 13.64
N PRO A 364 -34.65 -11.14 12.70
CA PRO A 364 -34.37 -11.02 11.28
C PRO A 364 -33.63 -9.72 10.99
N HIS A 365 -32.60 -9.79 10.13
CA HIS A 365 -31.87 -8.66 9.54
C HIS A 365 -32.76 -7.76 8.64
N GLU A 366 -34.02 -7.56 9.01
CA GLU A 366 -35.01 -6.80 8.27
C GLU A 366 -34.67 -5.30 8.31
N LEU A 367 -34.19 -4.81 7.16
CA LEU A 367 -34.27 -3.42 6.72
C LEU A 367 -33.73 -2.39 7.71
N ILE A 368 -32.40 -2.26 7.81
CA ILE A 368 -31.80 -1.01 8.29
C ILE A 368 -32.30 0.09 7.33
N ARG A 369 -33.26 0.90 7.77
CA ARG A 369 -33.73 2.04 6.99
C ARG A 369 -32.77 3.20 7.18
N THR A 370 -32.43 3.86 6.09
CA THR A 370 -31.73 5.14 6.12
C THR A 370 -32.60 6.15 6.86
N ARG A 371 -32.06 6.74 7.93
CA ARG A 371 -32.70 7.79 8.72
C ARG A 371 -32.19 9.13 8.24
N GLN A 372 -33.09 10.08 8.02
CA GLN A 372 -32.74 11.48 7.81
C GLN A 372 -32.65 12.15 9.17
N LEU A 373 -31.57 12.90 9.41
CA LEU A 373 -31.29 13.56 10.68
C LEU A 373 -31.45 15.07 10.48
N GLU A 374 -32.03 15.74 11.47
CA GLU A 374 -32.20 17.19 11.42
C GLU A 374 -30.97 17.93 11.97
N SER A 375 -30.26 17.32 12.92
CA SER A 375 -29.12 17.92 13.60
C SER A 375 -28.11 16.86 14.04
N VAL A 376 -26.82 17.16 13.88
CA VAL A 376 -25.75 16.18 14.12
C VAL A 376 -24.63 16.78 14.97
N HIS A 377 -24.11 15.99 15.90
CA HIS A 377 -22.90 16.28 16.65
C HIS A 377 -21.80 15.30 16.26
N LEU A 378 -20.73 15.79 15.66
CA LEU A 378 -19.53 15.02 15.36
C LEU A 378 -18.51 15.16 16.48
N LYS A 379 -17.89 14.05 16.85
CA LYS A 379 -16.87 13.98 17.91
C LYS A 379 -15.62 13.33 17.36
N PHE A 380 -14.50 14.00 17.54
CA PHE A 380 -13.18 13.56 17.09
C PHE A 380 -12.19 13.65 18.24
N ASN A 381 -11.18 12.78 18.28
CA ASN A 381 -10.01 13.05 19.10
C ASN A 381 -9.11 14.10 18.44
N GLN A 382 -8.05 14.51 19.12
CA GLN A 382 -7.13 15.54 18.60
C GLN A 382 -6.51 15.14 17.25
N GLU A 383 -6.07 13.89 17.11
CA GLU A 383 -5.45 13.37 15.89
C GLU A 383 -6.42 13.37 14.70
N SER A 384 -7.62 12.83 14.86
CA SER A 384 -8.64 12.85 13.81
C SER A 384 -9.19 14.25 13.52
N GLY A 385 -9.28 15.10 14.54
CA GLY A 385 -9.66 16.50 14.39
C GLY A 385 -8.70 17.29 13.51
N ALA A 386 -7.40 17.05 13.65
CA ALA A 386 -6.37 17.69 12.82
C ALA A 386 -6.49 17.35 11.32
N LEU A 387 -7.22 16.30 10.95
CA LEU A 387 -7.45 15.91 9.56
C LEU A 387 -8.72 16.55 8.95
N ILE A 388 -9.51 17.30 9.72
CA ILE A 388 -10.72 17.96 9.19
C ILE A 388 -10.35 18.96 8.07
N PRO A 389 -9.32 19.82 8.19
CA PRO A 389 -8.90 20.68 7.09
C PRO A 389 -8.53 19.91 5.81
N LEU A 390 -7.86 18.76 5.93
CA LEU A 390 -7.53 17.90 4.79
C LEU A 390 -8.79 17.30 4.14
N CYS A 391 -9.72 16.80 4.95
CA CYS A 391 -11.01 16.29 4.51
C CYS A 391 -11.79 17.38 3.72
N LEU A 392 -11.85 18.60 4.26
CA LEU A 392 -12.58 19.70 3.64
C LEU A 392 -11.87 20.23 2.38
N ARG A 393 -10.64 20.73 2.53
CA ARG A 393 -9.87 21.39 1.46
C ARG A 393 -9.34 20.42 0.42
N GLY A 394 -8.77 19.29 0.86
CA GLY A 394 -8.12 18.33 -0.03
C GLY A 394 -9.09 17.35 -0.72
N ARG A 395 -10.32 17.21 -0.23
CA ARG A 395 -11.27 16.22 -0.77
C ARG A 395 -12.58 16.86 -1.20
N LEU A 396 -13.29 17.51 -0.29
CA LEU A 396 -14.63 18.01 -0.59
C LEU A 396 -14.63 19.12 -1.64
N LEU A 397 -13.70 20.09 -1.54
CA LEU A 397 -13.51 21.11 -2.60
C LEU A 397 -13.05 20.53 -3.94
N HIS A 398 -12.59 19.27 -3.95
CA HIS A 398 -12.18 18.55 -5.16
C HIS A 398 -13.26 17.59 -5.69
N GLY A 399 -14.49 17.68 -5.18
CA GLY A 399 -15.59 16.82 -5.61
C GLY A 399 -15.46 15.37 -5.13
N ARG A 400 -14.73 15.13 -4.03
CA ARG A 400 -14.43 13.79 -3.49
C ARG A 400 -15.05 13.60 -2.11
N HIS A 401 -15.17 12.34 -1.68
CA HIS A 401 -15.63 11.99 -0.33
C HIS A 401 -14.45 11.76 0.63
N PHE A 402 -14.70 11.79 1.94
CA PHE A 402 -13.73 11.37 2.94
C PHE A 402 -14.42 10.62 4.09
N THR A 403 -13.87 9.48 4.51
CA THR A 403 -14.48 8.65 5.56
C THR A 403 -13.61 8.52 6.80
N TYR A 404 -14.14 8.89 7.96
CA TYR A 404 -13.61 8.50 9.27
C TYR A 404 -14.29 7.20 9.71
N LYS A 405 -13.51 6.16 10.00
CA LYS A 405 -13.99 4.90 10.58
C LYS A 405 -13.50 4.78 12.01
N SER A 406 -14.42 4.55 12.94
CA SER A 406 -14.08 4.38 14.36
C SER A 406 -13.19 3.14 14.56
N ILE A 407 -12.16 3.26 15.39
CA ILE A 407 -11.33 2.11 15.83
C ILE A 407 -11.91 1.38 17.04
N THR A 408 -12.74 2.05 17.86
CA THR A 408 -13.31 1.49 19.09
C THR A 408 -14.75 0.99 18.94
N GLY A 409 -15.41 1.33 17.83
CA GLY A 409 -16.79 0.93 17.57
C GLY A 409 -17.09 0.74 16.09
N ASP A 410 -18.36 0.46 15.80
CA ASP A 410 -18.85 0.23 14.45
C ASP A 410 -19.36 1.53 13.79
N THR A 411 -18.87 2.68 14.24
CA THR A 411 -19.30 3.99 13.73
C THR A 411 -18.46 4.41 12.53
N ALA A 412 -19.10 5.01 11.52
CA ALA A 412 -18.41 5.65 10.40
C ALA A 412 -19.06 7.01 10.08
N ILE A 413 -18.24 8.00 9.72
CA ILE A 413 -18.66 9.33 9.31
C ILE A 413 -18.06 9.60 7.94
N THR A 414 -18.89 9.72 6.92
CA THR A 414 -18.47 10.02 5.56
C THR A 414 -18.92 11.44 5.19
N PHE A 415 -17.95 12.32 4.95
CA PHE A 415 -18.17 13.62 4.34
C PHE A 415 -18.27 13.45 2.83
N VAL A 416 -19.25 14.12 2.22
CA VAL A 416 -19.61 13.99 0.82
C VAL A 416 -19.75 15.41 0.22
N SER A 417 -19.12 15.66 -0.92
CA SER A 417 -19.33 16.89 -1.68
C SER A 417 -20.58 16.78 -2.56
N THR A 418 -21.03 17.90 -3.09
CA THR A 418 -21.99 17.91 -4.20
C THR A 418 -21.42 17.11 -5.38
N GLY A 419 -22.22 16.24 -6.00
CA GLY A 419 -21.84 15.47 -7.18
C GLY A 419 -21.22 14.07 -6.94
N VAL A 420 -20.96 13.65 -5.70
CA VAL A 420 -20.55 12.26 -5.43
C VAL A 420 -21.70 11.30 -5.70
N GLU A 421 -21.49 10.31 -6.57
CA GLU A 421 -22.51 9.33 -6.91
C GLU A 421 -22.64 8.25 -5.83
N GLY A 422 -23.87 7.75 -5.61
CA GLY A 422 -24.13 6.65 -4.67
C GLY A 422 -24.27 7.04 -3.20
N ALA A 423 -24.15 8.33 -2.87
CA ALA A 423 -24.48 8.85 -1.55
C ALA A 423 -25.99 8.77 -1.26
N PHE A 424 -26.34 8.50 0.00
CA PHE A 424 -27.71 8.53 0.49
C PHE A 424 -28.04 9.81 1.27
N ALA A 425 -27.05 10.67 1.53
CA ALA A 425 -27.27 12.08 1.87
C ALA A 425 -27.51 12.88 0.58
N THR A 426 -28.53 13.75 0.58
CA THR A 426 -28.89 14.60 -0.57
C THR A 426 -28.84 16.08 -0.17
N GLU A 427 -28.93 16.99 -1.14
CA GLU A 427 -28.97 18.44 -0.84
C GLU A 427 -30.20 18.81 0.01
N GLU A 428 -31.33 18.14 -0.18
CA GLU A 428 -32.53 18.34 0.64
C GLU A 428 -32.41 17.71 2.03
N HIS A 429 -31.64 16.62 2.16
CA HIS A 429 -31.44 15.89 3.41
C HIS A 429 -29.93 15.64 3.63
N PRO A 430 -29.19 16.70 4.04
CA PRO A 430 -27.72 16.66 4.06
C PRO A 430 -27.16 15.74 5.13
N TYR A 431 -27.95 15.38 6.15
CA TYR A 431 -27.56 14.45 7.19
C TYR A 431 -28.41 13.20 7.11
N ALA A 432 -27.77 12.07 6.81
CA ALA A 432 -28.46 10.79 6.72
C ALA A 432 -27.60 9.69 7.33
N ALA A 433 -28.22 8.73 8.00
CA ALA A 433 -27.52 7.61 8.62
C ALA A 433 -28.17 6.27 8.26
N HIS A 434 -27.35 5.30 7.87
CA HIS A 434 -27.74 3.91 7.67
C HIS A 434 -27.12 3.07 8.79
N GLY A 435 -27.89 2.81 9.85
CA GLY A 435 -27.35 2.23 11.08
C GLY A 435 -26.33 3.19 11.73
N PRO A 436 -25.12 2.73 12.10
CA PRO A 436 -24.07 3.57 12.67
C PRO A 436 -23.21 4.31 11.62
N TRP A 437 -23.49 4.12 10.33
CA TRP A 437 -22.80 4.83 9.24
C TRP A 437 -23.56 6.12 8.87
N LEU A 438 -22.95 7.25 9.19
CA LEU A 438 -23.42 8.60 8.89
C LEU A 438 -22.80 9.11 7.59
N GLN A 439 -23.62 9.72 6.72
CA GLN A 439 -23.19 10.55 5.60
C GLN A 439 -23.63 12.00 5.82
N ILE A 440 -22.71 12.91 5.53
CA ILE A 440 -22.90 14.35 5.65
C ILE A 440 -22.54 14.99 4.31
N LEU A 441 -23.53 15.58 3.66
CA LEU A 441 -23.33 16.39 2.47
C LEU A 441 -23.09 17.84 2.87
N LEU A 442 -21.97 18.41 2.42
CA LEU A 442 -21.62 19.82 2.61
C LEU A 442 -21.54 20.51 1.24
N THR A 443 -22.12 21.71 1.13
CA THR A 443 -21.97 22.55 -0.07
C THR A 443 -20.62 23.24 -0.05
N GLU A 444 -20.09 23.58 -1.23
CA GLU A 444 -18.80 24.27 -1.38
C GLU A 444 -18.73 25.54 -0.53
N GLU A 445 -19.76 26.37 -0.55
CA GLU A 445 -19.80 27.63 0.20
C GLU A 445 -19.83 27.40 1.72
N PHE A 446 -20.33 26.25 2.18
CA PHE A 446 -20.27 25.91 3.60
C PHE A 446 -18.92 25.31 3.99
N VAL A 447 -18.30 24.54 3.10
CA VAL A 447 -16.95 24.01 3.30
C VAL A 447 -15.93 25.14 3.46
N GLU A 448 -16.01 26.19 2.64
CA GLU A 448 -15.15 27.38 2.77
C GLU A 448 -15.33 28.08 4.13
N ARG A 449 -16.58 28.33 4.55
CA ARG A 449 -16.86 28.90 5.88
C ARG A 449 -16.35 28.02 7.02
N MET A 450 -16.52 26.71 6.92
CA MET A 450 -15.99 25.78 7.92
C MET A 450 -14.45 25.85 7.99
N LEU A 451 -13.77 25.98 6.86
CA LEU A 451 -12.30 26.11 6.83
C LEU A 451 -11.80 27.39 7.52
N GLU A 452 -12.53 28.51 7.38
CA GLU A 452 -12.23 29.76 8.09
C GLU A 452 -12.41 29.59 9.61
N ASP A 453 -13.54 29.00 10.03
CA ASP A 453 -13.84 28.81 11.46
C ASP A 453 -12.91 27.78 12.15
N LEU A 454 -12.30 26.88 11.38
CA LEU A 454 -11.43 25.79 11.84
C LEU A 454 -9.93 26.07 11.63
N GLU A 455 -9.54 27.32 11.36
CA GLU A 455 -8.14 27.69 11.07
C GLU A 455 -7.17 27.23 12.18
N ASP A 456 -7.61 27.25 13.44
CA ASP A 456 -6.81 26.84 14.59
C ASP A 456 -6.53 25.33 14.65
N LEU A 457 -7.27 24.49 13.91
CA LEU A 457 -6.98 23.06 13.78
C LEU A 457 -5.69 22.79 12.99
N ASN A 458 -5.18 23.77 12.23
CA ASN A 458 -3.89 23.64 11.55
C ASN A 458 -2.70 23.67 12.51
N SER A 459 -2.91 24.10 13.76
CA SER A 459 -1.88 24.15 14.82
C SER A 459 -2.34 23.38 16.07
N PRO A 460 -2.42 22.03 16.00
CA PRO A 460 -3.03 21.22 17.06
C PRO A 460 -2.32 21.29 18.41
N GLU A 461 -1.06 21.71 18.46
CA GLU A 461 -0.30 21.88 19.70
C GLU A 461 -0.76 23.10 20.53
N GLU A 462 -1.54 24.02 19.95
CA GLU A 462 -1.84 25.32 20.57
C GLU A 462 -3.18 25.40 21.31
N PHE A 463 -4.12 24.46 21.11
CA PHE A 463 -5.45 24.51 21.72
C PHE A 463 -5.71 23.44 22.78
N LYS A 464 -6.46 23.81 23.82
CA LYS A 464 -6.85 22.91 24.92
C LYS A 464 -8.16 22.20 24.60
N LEU A 465 -8.28 20.94 25.03
CA LEU A 465 -9.49 20.14 24.92
C LEU A 465 -10.41 20.35 26.14
N PRO A 466 -11.75 20.29 26.00
CA PRO A 466 -12.49 20.11 24.74
C PRO A 466 -12.54 21.40 23.91
N LYS A 467 -12.49 21.25 22.59
CA LYS A 467 -12.70 22.34 21.64
C LYS A 467 -14.02 22.11 20.91
N GLU A 468 -14.87 23.12 20.80
CA GLU A 468 -16.18 23.00 20.19
C GLU A 468 -16.39 24.04 19.09
N TYR A 469 -16.97 23.60 17.98
CA TYR A 469 -17.40 24.42 16.86
C TYR A 469 -18.89 24.14 16.61
N SER A 470 -19.66 25.18 16.35
CA SER A 470 -21.10 25.07 16.20
C SER A 470 -21.59 25.99 15.10
N TRP A 471 -22.38 25.43 14.19
CA TRP A 471 -23.08 26.13 13.12
C TRP A 471 -24.59 25.94 13.31
N PRO A 472 -25.25 26.72 14.18
CA PRO A 472 -26.66 26.54 14.51
C PRO A 472 -27.58 26.63 13.28
N GLU A 473 -27.22 27.47 12.31
CA GLU A 473 -27.96 27.64 11.06
C GLU A 473 -27.89 26.40 10.15
N LYS A 474 -26.85 25.58 10.33
CA LYS A 474 -26.71 24.27 9.68
C LYS A 474 -27.03 23.11 10.62
N LYS A 475 -27.37 23.36 11.89
CA LYS A 475 -27.63 22.33 12.91
C LYS A 475 -26.50 21.29 13.03
N LEU A 476 -25.26 21.75 12.87
CA LEU A 476 -24.05 20.94 12.93
C LEU A 476 -23.18 21.40 14.10
N LYS A 477 -22.71 20.45 14.90
CA LYS A 477 -21.72 20.66 15.95
C LYS A 477 -20.53 19.74 15.73
N VAL A 478 -19.33 20.24 15.95
CA VAL A 478 -18.07 19.46 15.95
C VAL A 478 -17.38 19.67 17.29
N SER A 479 -16.98 18.59 17.95
CA SER A 479 -16.17 18.64 19.16
C SER A 479 -14.89 17.85 19.02
N ILE A 480 -13.77 18.47 19.37
CA ILE A 480 -12.48 17.80 19.56
C ILE A 480 -12.34 17.48 21.05
N LEU A 481 -12.23 16.19 21.38
CA LEU A 481 -12.34 15.66 22.73
C LEU A 481 -11.11 14.83 23.11
N PRO A 482 -10.83 14.64 24.41
CA PRO A 482 -9.78 13.72 24.84
C PRO A 482 -10.08 12.27 24.45
N ASP A 483 -9.02 11.50 24.19
CA ASP A 483 -9.07 10.08 23.84
C ASP A 483 -9.95 9.22 24.76
N ALA A 484 -9.93 9.51 26.07
CA ALA A 484 -10.67 8.78 27.09
C ALA A 484 -12.19 8.76 26.85
N VAL A 485 -12.74 9.72 26.09
CA VAL A 485 -14.15 9.74 25.70
C VAL A 485 -14.50 8.63 24.72
N PHE A 486 -13.54 8.19 23.90
CA PHE A 486 -13.74 7.17 22.87
C PHE A 486 -13.37 5.76 23.31
N ASP A 487 -12.62 5.64 24.42
CA ASP A 487 -12.16 4.36 24.98
C ASP A 487 -13.24 3.67 25.84
N ASN A 488 -14.34 4.38 26.17
CA ASN A 488 -15.45 3.86 26.98
C ASN A 488 -16.75 3.73 26.15
N PRO A 489 -17.12 2.51 25.69
CA PRO A 489 -18.34 2.30 24.92
C PRO A 489 -19.65 2.28 25.75
N LEU A 490 -19.63 2.80 26.99
CA LEU A 490 -20.72 2.67 27.98
C LEU A 490 -21.14 4.01 28.63
N HIS A 491 -21.11 5.10 27.87
CA HIS A 491 -21.79 6.34 28.27
C HIS A 491 -22.86 6.74 27.28
#